data_AF-A0A813W8Y6-F1
#
_entry.id   AF-A0A813W8Y6-F1
#
_cell.length_a   1.000
_cell.length_b   1.000
_cell.length_c   1.000
_cell.angle_alpha   90.00
_cell.angle_beta   90.00
_cell.angle_gamma   90.00
#
_symmetry.space_group_name_H-M   'P 1'
#
loop_
_entity.id
_entity.type
_entity.pdbx_description
1 polymer ?
#
loop_
_entity_poly.entity_id
_entity_poly.type
_entity_poly.pdbx_seq_one_letter_code
_entity_poly.pdbx_strand_id
1 'polypeptide(L)'
;MNSPLFTSLSSEAHGAVSSVMTTIFSIPNSSSTSSIIPLLNITDNTTNDSLSNKKQISPSTLMADVNNRLLKRKLLHNRLYIITYIMCFLGLLGILLMIINNEIIFLNINDKDRYICWFIKLIITITTIILVLLVFYYHRLDLDLYAVSNSFNHWRIGLTTTRIFLILFEAFICMIHPMPLYFPFISNFKSNNSTTFNSTLPSHITIDIALGLPMFARLYLICRFMLFNSYLVHNAFSQSIGSLNQVSVNFYFLLKTYIQQWPTRCLSIFCILLFIISSWSLRACNYQSTIQHISMLDAMWLFIVTFTTVGYGDLTPATYCERSVATIIAMIGVLSTALLISVLAQKLELSRSEKYVHNFVLNIKLAKERKNHAANVVKFVVKLWYLKRKHRPISNEYIKAQRELVRSIHFNQQLKQDQKKLIDSCIGMPELIVMQRDSNDKIRENTQTLSIMKVVKLWYLKRKHRPISNEYIKAQRELVRSIHFNQQLKQDQKKLIDSCIGMPELIVMQRDSNDKIRENTQTLSIMKVKVDKIEEKLGNMDHAMINIQNTLHLVLNKISK
;
A
#
# COMPACT_ATOMS: atom_id res chain seq x y z
N MET A 1 13.80 -15.85 27.41
CA MET A 1 12.51 -16.07 28.08
C MET A 1 11.47 -15.26 27.31
N ASN A 2 10.73 -15.90 26.41
CA ASN A 2 9.73 -15.27 25.56
C ASN A 2 8.34 -15.67 26.08
N SER A 3 7.59 -14.72 26.64
CA SER A 3 6.20 -14.93 27.05
C SER A 3 5.24 -14.42 25.97
N PRO A 4 4.26 -15.22 25.50
CA PRO A 4 3.31 -14.84 24.44
C PRO A 4 2.11 -14.01 24.93
N LEU A 5 2.17 -13.44 26.14
CA LEU A 5 1.03 -12.73 26.76
C LEU A 5 0.89 -11.25 26.34
N PHE A 6 1.92 -10.63 25.77
CA PHE A 6 1.86 -9.22 25.33
C PHE A 6 1.29 -9.02 23.91
N THR A 7 1.21 -10.09 23.13
CA THR A 7 0.65 -10.08 21.77
C THR A 7 -0.88 -10.18 21.74
N SER A 8 -1.53 -10.69 22.79
CA SER A 8 -3.00 -10.78 22.83
C SER A 8 -3.67 -9.47 23.25
N LEU A 9 -3.13 -8.75 24.25
CA LEU A 9 -3.69 -7.46 24.67
C LEU A 9 -3.52 -6.33 23.63
N SER A 10 -2.42 -6.34 22.86
CA SER A 10 -2.23 -5.36 21.77
C SER A 10 -3.17 -5.61 20.59
N SER A 11 -3.50 -6.88 20.28
CA SER A 11 -4.44 -7.25 19.22
C SER A 11 -5.88 -6.82 19.53
N GLU A 12 -6.34 -6.98 20.77
CA GLU A 12 -7.71 -6.61 21.18
C GLU A 12 -7.89 -5.09 21.32
N ALA A 13 -6.89 -4.37 21.83
CA ALA A 13 -6.91 -2.90 21.91
C ALA A 13 -6.82 -2.24 20.52
N HIS A 14 -5.99 -2.78 19.61
CA HIS A 14 -5.98 -2.36 18.21
C HIS A 14 -7.29 -2.69 17.50
N GLY A 15 -7.94 -3.82 17.82
CA GLY A 15 -9.25 -4.19 17.27
C GLY A 15 -10.37 -3.22 17.65
N ALA A 16 -10.45 -2.79 18.92
CA ALA A 16 -11.49 -1.90 19.41
C ALA A 16 -11.31 -0.44 18.95
N VAL A 17 -10.08 0.10 18.97
CA VAL A 17 -9.80 1.46 18.49
C VAL A 17 -9.82 1.54 16.97
N SER A 18 -9.34 0.50 16.27
CA SER A 18 -9.49 0.38 14.82
C SER A 18 -10.96 0.26 14.43
N SER A 19 -11.77 -0.53 15.15
CA SER A 19 -13.22 -0.64 14.94
C SER A 19 -13.90 0.73 15.08
N VAL A 20 -13.68 1.45 16.18
CA VAL A 20 -14.36 2.74 16.41
C VAL A 20 -13.89 3.81 15.41
N MET A 21 -12.59 3.90 15.10
CA MET A 21 -12.08 4.85 14.09
C MET A 21 -12.41 4.45 12.64
N THR A 22 -12.35 3.16 12.27
CA THR A 22 -12.81 2.73 10.95
C THR A 22 -14.29 2.95 10.79
N THR A 23 -15.10 2.88 11.85
CA THR A 23 -16.56 3.13 11.76
C THR A 23 -16.87 4.64 11.72
N ILE A 24 -16.10 5.49 12.43
CA ILE A 24 -16.22 6.97 12.38
C ILE A 24 -15.75 7.54 11.02
N PHE A 25 -14.73 6.95 10.39
CA PHE A 25 -14.15 7.41 9.12
C PHE A 25 -14.48 6.52 7.91
N SER A 26 -15.27 5.45 8.08
CA SER A 26 -15.72 4.62 6.96
C SER A 26 -16.74 5.39 6.15
N ILE A 27 -16.40 5.64 4.88
CA ILE A 27 -17.41 5.45 3.84
C ILE A 27 -17.79 3.98 3.95
N PRO A 28 -19.06 3.63 4.20
CA PRO A 28 -19.45 2.24 4.27
C PRO A 28 -19.25 1.64 2.88
N ASN A 29 -18.22 0.79 2.75
CA ASN A 29 -18.09 -0.04 1.57
C ASN A 29 -19.35 -0.89 1.47
N SER A 30 -20.02 -0.74 0.34
CA SER A 30 -20.84 -1.78 -0.25
C SER A 30 -20.00 -3.06 -0.39
N SER A 31 -19.97 -3.89 0.64
CA SER A 31 -19.67 -5.31 0.52
C SER A 31 -20.80 -5.97 -0.29
N SER A 32 -20.83 -5.68 -1.59
CA SER A 32 -21.63 -6.32 -2.64
C SER A 32 -21.26 -5.74 -4.02
N THR A 33 -19.97 -5.50 -4.29
CA THR A 33 -19.48 -5.26 -5.66
C THR A 33 -19.24 -6.56 -6.44
N SER A 34 -19.83 -7.68 -6.00
CA SER A 34 -19.91 -8.94 -6.74
C SER A 34 -20.99 -8.92 -7.84
N SER A 35 -21.28 -7.75 -8.42
CA SER A 35 -22.25 -7.64 -9.52
C SER A 35 -21.87 -6.55 -10.53
N ILE A 36 -20.58 -6.37 -10.81
CA ILE A 36 -20.14 -5.70 -12.05
C ILE A 36 -20.03 -6.78 -13.13
N ILE A 37 -21.20 -7.27 -13.55
CA ILE A 37 -21.57 -7.88 -14.84
C ILE A 37 -23.09 -8.03 -14.68
N PRO A 38 -23.94 -7.35 -15.47
CA PRO A 38 -25.32 -7.81 -15.57
C PRO A 38 -25.22 -9.23 -16.13
N LEU A 39 -25.59 -10.23 -15.32
CA LEU A 39 -25.63 -11.62 -15.73
C LEU A 39 -26.47 -11.70 -17.02
N LEU A 40 -25.79 -11.84 -18.15
CA LEU A 40 -26.36 -12.27 -19.42
C LEU A 40 -26.70 -13.75 -19.25
N ASN A 41 -27.75 -14.03 -18.48
CA ASN A 41 -28.36 -15.35 -18.41
C ASN A 41 -29.33 -15.48 -19.58
N ILE A 42 -28.76 -15.59 -20.79
CA ILE A 42 -29.44 -16.25 -21.90
C ILE A 42 -29.15 -17.74 -21.70
N THR A 43 -29.94 -18.38 -20.84
CA THR A 43 -30.15 -19.82 -20.92
C THR A 43 -31.49 -20.02 -21.59
N ASP A 44 -31.45 -20.33 -22.88
CA ASP A 44 -32.54 -20.98 -23.58
C ASP A 44 -33.00 -22.19 -22.74
N ASN A 45 -34.28 -22.21 -22.39
CA ASN A 45 -35.12 -23.40 -22.35
C ASN A 45 -36.55 -23.02 -21.96
N THR A 46 -37.38 -22.95 -23.01
CA THR A 46 -38.77 -23.42 -23.08
C THR A 46 -39.48 -23.69 -21.75
N THR A 47 -40.47 -22.86 -21.42
CA THR A 47 -41.84 -23.31 -21.12
C THR A 47 -42.80 -22.15 -21.38
N ASN A 48 -43.71 -22.37 -22.32
CA ASN A 48 -44.82 -21.48 -22.62
C ASN A 48 -45.76 -21.46 -21.42
N ASP A 49 -46.06 -20.27 -20.88
CA ASP A 49 -47.43 -19.77 -20.71
C ASP A 49 -47.44 -18.47 -19.87
N SER A 50 -48.37 -17.57 -20.23
CA SER A 50 -48.64 -16.21 -19.70
C SER A 50 -47.87 -15.03 -20.31
N LEU A 51 -48.16 -14.79 -21.59
CA LEU A 51 -47.81 -13.57 -22.32
C LEU A 51 -48.93 -12.53 -22.20
N SER A 52 -48.86 -11.64 -21.19
CA SER A 52 -49.41 -10.27 -21.31
C SER A 52 -48.83 -9.37 -20.21
N ASN A 53 -48.16 -8.28 -20.62
CA ASN A 53 -47.62 -7.17 -19.82
C ASN A 53 -46.22 -7.28 -19.19
N LYS A 54 -45.21 -7.67 -19.99
CA LYS A 54 -43.85 -7.15 -19.80
C LYS A 54 -43.49 -6.24 -20.97
N LYS A 55 -43.55 -4.92 -20.76
CA LYS A 55 -42.92 -3.94 -21.66
C LYS A 55 -41.45 -4.33 -21.80
N GLN A 56 -41.05 -4.79 -22.99
CA GLN A 56 -39.64 -4.95 -23.34
C GLN A 56 -38.98 -3.56 -23.30
N ILE A 57 -38.21 -3.31 -22.24
CA ILE A 57 -37.41 -2.09 -22.08
C ILE A 57 -36.30 -2.16 -23.15
N SER A 58 -36.27 -1.19 -24.07
CA SER A 58 -35.29 -1.18 -25.15
C SER A 58 -33.87 -0.98 -24.61
N PRO A 59 -32.83 -1.61 -25.19
CA PRO A 59 -31.45 -1.50 -24.70
C PRO A 59 -30.92 -0.05 -24.71
N SER A 60 -31.47 0.83 -25.55
CA SER A 60 -31.18 2.27 -25.54
C SER A 60 -31.68 2.97 -24.28
N THR A 61 -32.85 2.59 -23.75
CA THR A 61 -33.40 3.17 -22.50
C THR A 61 -32.64 2.69 -21.27
N LEU A 62 -32.16 1.44 -21.26
CA LEU A 62 -31.31 0.91 -20.18
C LEU A 62 -29.94 1.59 -20.13
N MET A 63 -29.29 1.77 -21.29
CA MET A 63 -28.01 2.49 -21.38
C MET A 63 -28.15 3.96 -20.96
N ALA A 64 -29.28 4.61 -21.32
CA ALA A 64 -29.57 5.97 -20.87
C ALA A 64 -29.76 6.07 -19.35
N ASP A 65 -30.45 5.11 -18.73
CA ASP A 65 -30.62 5.06 -17.27
C ASP A 65 -29.28 4.82 -16.54
N VAL A 66 -28.44 3.91 -17.03
CA VAL A 66 -27.09 3.69 -16.49
C VAL A 66 -26.24 4.95 -16.59
N ASN A 67 -26.26 5.65 -17.73
CA ASN A 67 -25.47 6.86 -17.91
C ASN A 67 -25.97 8.01 -17.02
N ASN A 68 -27.29 8.14 -16.86
CA ASN A 68 -27.91 9.11 -15.95
C ASN A 68 -27.52 8.84 -14.48
N ARG A 69 -27.45 7.57 -14.06
CA ARG A 69 -27.00 7.19 -12.72
C ARG A 69 -25.52 7.50 -12.49
N LEU A 70 -24.66 7.24 -13.49
CA LEU A 70 -23.24 7.58 -13.42
C LEU A 70 -23.04 9.11 -13.31
N LEU A 71 -23.78 9.88 -14.10
CA LEU A 71 -23.76 11.35 -14.03
C LEU A 71 -24.22 11.84 -12.65
N LYS A 72 -25.33 11.30 -12.13
CA LYS A 72 -25.86 11.63 -10.79
C LYS A 72 -24.85 11.31 -9.70
N ARG A 73 -24.17 10.16 -9.77
CA ARG A 73 -23.11 9.77 -8.82
C ARG A 73 -21.94 10.76 -8.86
N LYS A 74 -21.48 11.16 -10.05
CA LYS A 74 -20.40 12.16 -10.21
C LYS A 74 -20.79 13.53 -9.61
N LEU A 75 -22.03 13.98 -9.83
CA LEU A 75 -22.53 15.24 -9.29
C LEU A 75 -22.63 15.21 -7.75
N LEU A 76 -23.17 14.13 -7.18
CA LEU A 76 -23.25 13.95 -5.73
C LEU A 76 -21.86 13.93 -5.08
N HIS A 77 -20.91 13.25 -5.71
CA HIS A 77 -19.53 13.21 -5.24
C HIS A 77 -18.86 14.60 -5.24
N ASN A 78 -19.12 15.40 -6.28
CA ASN A 78 -18.61 16.78 -6.36
C ASN A 78 -19.26 17.68 -5.29
N ARG A 79 -20.55 17.50 -4.99
CA ARG A 79 -21.23 18.21 -3.90
C ARG A 79 -20.66 17.84 -2.53
N LEU A 80 -20.44 16.55 -2.27
CA LEU A 80 -19.80 16.07 -1.05
C LEU A 80 -18.40 16.66 -0.86
N TYR A 81 -17.62 16.76 -1.94
CA TYR A 81 -16.30 17.40 -1.92
C TYR A 81 -16.38 18.87 -1.49
N ILE A 82 -17.27 19.67 -2.09
CA ILE A 82 -17.46 21.09 -1.76
C ILE A 82 -17.88 21.26 -0.29
N ILE A 83 -18.81 20.44 0.19
CA ILE A 83 -19.29 20.51 1.57
C ILE A 83 -18.18 20.16 2.55
N THR A 84 -17.39 19.13 2.26
CA THR A 84 -16.25 18.74 3.10
C THR A 84 -15.22 19.88 3.22
N TYR A 85 -14.98 20.62 2.13
CA TYR A 85 -14.12 21.80 2.15
C TYR A 85 -14.67 22.91 3.07
N ILE A 86 -15.96 23.25 2.93
CA ILE A 86 -16.63 24.27 3.75
C ILE A 86 -16.63 23.86 5.23
N MET A 87 -16.90 22.58 5.54
CA MET A 87 -16.87 22.06 6.91
C MET A 87 -15.49 22.16 7.53
N CYS A 88 -14.43 21.78 6.79
CA CYS A 88 -13.06 21.91 7.25
C CYS A 88 -12.70 23.37 7.52
N PHE A 89 -13.07 24.28 6.62
CA PHE A 89 -12.84 25.71 6.78
C PHE A 89 -13.54 26.28 8.02
N LEU A 90 -14.84 26.00 8.21
CA LEU A 90 -15.59 26.46 9.38
C LEU A 90 -15.08 25.84 10.69
N GLY A 91 -14.67 24.56 10.67
CA GLY A 91 -14.06 23.90 11.82
C GLY A 91 -12.77 24.57 12.26
N LEU A 92 -11.88 24.87 11.31
CA LEU A 92 -10.61 25.57 11.55
C LEU A 92 -10.83 27.02 12.01
N LEU A 93 -11.74 27.74 11.35
CA LEU A 93 -12.10 29.11 11.72
C LEU A 93 -12.63 29.18 13.17
N GLY A 94 -13.46 28.21 13.57
CA GLY A 94 -13.95 28.12 14.93
C GLY A 94 -12.82 27.93 15.96
N ILE A 95 -11.87 27.03 15.69
CA ILE A 95 -10.69 26.83 16.57
C ILE A 95 -9.85 28.11 16.66
N LEU A 96 -9.59 28.75 15.52
CA LEU A 96 -8.82 30.00 15.49
C LEU A 96 -9.48 31.11 16.31
N LEU A 97 -10.78 31.34 16.11
CA LEU A 97 -11.55 32.32 16.87
C LEU A 97 -11.58 31.99 18.37
N MET A 98 -11.64 30.70 18.73
CA MET A 98 -11.56 30.28 20.13
C MET A 98 -10.18 30.60 20.75
N ILE A 99 -9.08 30.34 20.03
CA ILE A 99 -7.73 30.71 20.50
C ILE A 99 -7.66 32.22 20.71
N ILE A 100 -8.08 33.02 19.71
CA ILE A 100 -8.07 34.48 19.78
C ILE A 100 -8.91 34.99 20.96
N ASN A 101 -10.12 34.45 21.15
CA ASN A 101 -10.98 34.82 22.27
C ASN A 101 -10.29 34.57 23.62
N ASN A 102 -9.64 33.42 23.78
CA ASN A 102 -8.95 33.09 25.02
C ASN A 102 -7.69 33.94 25.24
N GLU A 103 -6.93 34.27 24.18
CA GLU A 103 -5.82 35.22 24.30
C GLU A 103 -6.27 36.61 24.75
N ILE A 104 -7.40 37.10 24.22
CA ILE A 104 -7.96 38.40 24.61
C ILE A 104 -8.38 38.36 26.09
N ILE A 105 -9.01 37.26 26.55
CA ILE A 105 -9.37 37.07 27.96
C ILE A 105 -8.13 37.04 28.86
N PHE A 106 -7.02 36.45 28.39
CA PHE A 106 -5.76 36.41 29.14
C PHE A 106 -5.05 37.76 29.21
N LEU A 107 -5.21 38.63 28.20
CA LEU A 107 -4.45 39.86 28.07
C LEU A 107 -5.06 41.08 28.81
N ASN A 108 -6.37 41.14 29.12
CA ASN A 108 -6.92 42.42 29.59
C ASN A 108 -8.13 42.42 30.55
N ILE A 109 -8.10 43.41 31.45
CA ILE A 109 -8.96 43.63 32.64
C ILE A 109 -10.10 44.66 32.37
N ASN A 110 -10.23 45.19 31.15
CA ASN A 110 -11.12 46.31 30.83
C ASN A 110 -12.55 45.91 30.42
N ASP A 111 -13.54 46.75 30.78
CA ASP A 111 -14.96 46.51 30.46
C ASP A 111 -15.30 46.56 28.95
N LYS A 112 -14.54 47.30 28.14
CA LYS A 112 -14.74 47.37 26.68
C LYS A 112 -14.39 46.06 25.98
N ASP A 113 -13.38 45.34 26.46
CA ASP A 113 -12.90 44.10 25.88
C ASP A 113 -13.87 42.93 26.15
N ARG A 114 -14.71 43.06 27.20
CA ARG A 114 -15.80 42.11 27.48
C ARG A 114 -16.86 42.06 26.38
N TYR A 115 -17.16 43.20 25.75
CA TYR A 115 -18.08 43.23 24.61
C TYR A 115 -17.49 42.54 23.38
N ILE A 116 -16.20 42.76 23.10
CA ILE A 116 -15.48 42.12 21.99
C ILE A 116 -15.47 40.59 22.17
N CYS A 117 -15.15 40.09 23.37
CA CYS A 117 -15.19 38.66 23.67
C CYS A 117 -16.59 38.07 23.48
N TRP A 118 -17.63 38.80 23.91
CA TRP A 118 -19.02 38.38 23.70
C TRP A 118 -19.37 38.27 22.20
N PHE A 119 -18.97 39.24 21.38
CA PHE A 119 -19.16 39.19 19.93
C PHE A 119 -18.39 38.03 19.28
N ILE A 120 -17.15 37.77 19.68
CA ILE A 120 -16.36 36.64 19.14
C ILE A 120 -17.04 35.32 19.51
N LYS A 121 -17.51 35.16 20.77
CA LYS A 121 -18.28 33.97 21.18
C LYS A 121 -19.57 33.80 20.37
N LEU A 122 -20.26 34.89 20.05
CA LEU A 122 -21.45 34.85 19.19
C LEU A 122 -21.09 34.33 17.79
N ILE A 123 -20.02 34.86 17.17
CA ILE A 123 -19.54 34.37 15.86
C ILE A 123 -19.16 32.89 15.93
N ILE A 124 -18.50 32.45 17.00
CA ILE A 124 -18.20 31.03 17.25
C ILE A 124 -19.50 30.24 17.24
N THR A 125 -20.52 30.64 18.00
CA THR A 125 -21.80 29.90 18.04
C THR A 125 -22.48 29.80 16.68
N ILE A 126 -22.56 30.90 15.92
CA ILE A 126 -23.17 30.90 14.58
C ILE A 126 -22.41 29.95 13.65
N THR A 127 -21.07 30.03 13.64
CA THR A 127 -20.26 29.13 12.81
C THR A 127 -20.40 27.67 13.23
N THR A 128 -20.58 27.37 14.53
CA THR A 128 -20.82 26.00 15.01
C THR A 128 -22.20 25.46 14.61
N ILE A 129 -23.25 26.30 14.66
CA ILE A 129 -24.60 25.91 14.24
C ILE A 129 -24.61 25.58 12.74
N ILE A 130 -23.97 26.43 11.92
CA ILE A 130 -23.81 26.18 10.48
C ILE A 130 -23.01 24.89 10.25
N LEU A 131 -21.92 24.67 11.01
CA LEU A 131 -21.11 23.45 10.92
C LEU A 131 -21.93 22.20 11.23
N VAL A 132 -22.72 22.20 12.30
CA VAL A 132 -23.58 21.06 12.69
C VAL A 132 -24.65 20.79 11.63
N LEU A 133 -25.29 21.82 11.08
CA LEU A 133 -26.23 21.66 9.95
C LEU A 133 -25.54 21.04 8.72
N LEU A 134 -24.31 21.45 8.43
CA LEU A 134 -23.52 20.87 7.35
C LEU A 134 -23.12 19.40 7.61
N VAL A 135 -22.86 19.00 8.86
CA VAL A 135 -22.64 17.58 9.23
C VAL A 135 -23.87 16.75 8.85
N PHE A 136 -25.07 17.18 9.23
CA PHE A 136 -26.30 16.46 8.86
C PHE A 136 -26.53 16.43 7.35
N TYR A 137 -26.29 17.55 6.68
CA TYR A 137 -26.43 17.64 5.22
C TYR A 137 -25.41 16.75 4.47
N TYR A 138 -24.17 16.66 4.97
CA TYR A 138 -23.14 15.76 4.46
C TYR A 138 -23.60 14.30 4.53
N HIS A 139 -24.06 13.85 5.69
CA HIS A 139 -24.54 12.47 5.87
C HIS A 139 -25.79 12.17 5.05
N ARG A 140 -26.64 13.18 4.83
CA ARG A 140 -27.79 13.03 3.93
C ARG A 140 -27.35 12.73 2.49
N LEU A 141 -26.33 13.45 2.00
CA LEU A 141 -25.77 13.23 0.66
C LEU A 141 -25.01 11.91 0.53
N ASP A 142 -24.30 11.49 1.58
CA ASP A 142 -23.63 10.18 1.60
C ASP A 142 -24.65 9.04 1.51
N LEU A 143 -25.77 9.15 2.23
CA LEU A 143 -26.89 8.19 2.11
C LEU A 143 -27.55 8.20 0.73
N ASP A 144 -27.66 9.37 0.09
CA ASP A 144 -28.15 9.45 -1.30
C ASP A 144 -27.17 8.81 -2.29
N LEU A 145 -25.86 8.98 -2.07
CA LEU A 145 -24.83 8.32 -2.87
C LEU A 145 -24.88 6.80 -2.71
N TYR A 146 -25.06 6.31 -1.48
CA TYR A 146 -25.26 4.90 -1.17
C TYR A 146 -26.53 4.31 -1.80
N ALA A 147 -27.62 5.09 -1.83
CA ALA A 147 -28.85 4.67 -2.49
C ALA A 147 -28.67 4.56 -4.02
N VAL A 148 -28.00 5.52 -4.64
CA VAL A 148 -27.72 5.51 -6.08
C VAL A 148 -26.78 4.36 -6.47
N SER A 149 -25.77 4.04 -5.65
CA SER A 149 -24.86 2.92 -5.95
C SER A 149 -25.54 1.56 -5.89
N ASN A 150 -26.52 1.39 -4.99
CA ASN A 150 -27.25 0.13 -4.80
C ASN A 150 -28.61 0.10 -5.51
N SER A 151 -28.94 1.11 -6.32
CA SER A 151 -30.22 1.23 -7.04
C SER A 151 -31.45 1.24 -6.13
N PHE A 152 -31.34 1.80 -4.92
CA PHE A 152 -32.48 2.00 -4.02
C PHE A 152 -33.20 3.32 -4.34
N ASN A 153 -34.54 3.28 -4.34
CA ASN A 153 -35.38 4.46 -4.60
C ASN A 153 -35.44 5.43 -3.41
N HIS A 154 -35.17 4.94 -2.19
CA HIS A 154 -35.24 5.73 -0.96
C HIS A 154 -33.96 5.59 -0.13
N TRP A 155 -33.38 6.73 0.23
CA TRP A 155 -32.20 6.84 1.08
C TRP A 155 -32.37 6.28 2.49
N ARG A 156 -33.61 6.23 3.00
CA ARG A 156 -33.92 5.77 4.36
C ARG A 156 -33.52 4.30 4.57
N ILE A 157 -33.44 3.52 3.50
CA ILE A 157 -33.02 2.11 3.53
C ILE A 157 -31.54 1.99 3.96
N GLY A 158 -30.71 3.01 3.71
CA GLY A 158 -29.31 3.03 4.13
C GLY A 158 -29.08 3.46 5.58
N LEU A 159 -30.11 3.87 6.33
CA LEU A 159 -30.00 4.26 7.74
C LEU A 159 -29.97 3.04 8.64
N THR A 160 -28.80 2.67 9.13
CA THR A 160 -28.64 1.68 10.21
C THR A 160 -28.58 2.38 11.57
N THR A 161 -28.98 1.69 12.64
CA THR A 161 -28.89 2.20 14.02
C THR A 161 -27.47 2.60 14.40
N THR A 162 -26.47 1.82 13.95
CA THR A 162 -25.05 2.11 14.12
C THR A 162 -24.64 3.42 13.45
N ARG A 163 -25.08 3.67 12.21
CA ARG A 163 -24.78 4.92 11.49
C ARG A 163 -25.43 6.12 12.17
N ILE A 164 -26.67 5.99 12.64
CA ILE A 164 -27.36 7.07 13.35
C ILE A 164 -26.57 7.47 14.61
N PHE A 165 -26.11 6.50 15.39
CA PHE A 165 -25.31 6.77 16.58
C PHE A 165 -24.01 7.52 16.25
N LEU A 166 -23.32 7.14 15.18
CA LEU A 166 -22.09 7.81 14.75
C LEU A 166 -22.35 9.24 14.26
N ILE A 167 -23.43 9.46 13.52
CA ILE A 167 -23.83 10.79 13.06
C ILE A 167 -24.12 11.70 14.26
N LEU A 168 -24.84 11.19 15.26
CA LEU A 168 -25.11 11.93 16.49
C LEU A 168 -23.84 12.22 17.30
N PHE A 169 -22.93 11.26 17.37
CA PHE A 169 -21.64 11.44 18.04
C PHE A 169 -20.76 12.48 17.31
N GLU A 170 -20.72 12.44 15.98
CA GLU A 170 -20.03 13.43 15.15
C GLU A 170 -20.62 14.84 15.36
N ALA A 171 -21.94 14.94 15.34
CA ALA A 171 -22.65 16.19 15.62
C ALA A 171 -22.37 16.70 17.03
N PHE A 172 -22.32 15.81 18.04
CA PHE A 172 -21.99 16.17 19.41
C PHE A 172 -20.59 16.76 19.54
N ILE A 173 -19.56 16.13 18.92
CA ILE A 173 -18.19 16.67 18.88
C ILE A 173 -18.17 18.07 18.24
N CYS A 174 -18.91 18.27 17.15
CA CYS A 174 -19.01 19.57 16.48
C CYS A 174 -19.86 20.59 17.26
N MET A 175 -20.72 20.15 18.17
CA MET A 175 -21.57 21.02 18.99
C MET A 175 -20.81 21.61 20.19
N ILE A 176 -19.78 20.95 20.72
CA ILE A 176 -19.02 21.45 21.88
C ILE A 176 -18.25 22.72 21.50
N HIS A 177 -18.59 23.86 22.11
CA HIS A 177 -17.91 25.15 21.99
C HIS A 177 -18.23 26.06 23.18
N PRO A 178 -17.40 27.09 23.47
CA PRO A 178 -17.74 28.11 24.46
C PRO A 178 -18.91 28.97 23.97
N MET A 179 -20.07 28.85 24.64
CA MET A 179 -21.28 29.61 24.32
C MET A 179 -21.34 30.93 25.13
N PRO A 180 -21.81 32.05 24.54
CA PRO A 180 -22.06 33.30 25.25
C PRO A 180 -23.33 33.17 26.10
N LEU A 181 -23.24 32.44 27.21
CA LEU A 181 -24.35 32.22 28.14
C LEU A 181 -24.70 33.45 28.98
N TYR A 182 -23.81 34.44 29.09
CA TYR A 182 -23.98 35.62 29.94
C TYR A 182 -23.89 36.91 29.13
N PHE A 183 -24.92 37.75 29.24
CA PHE A 183 -24.90 39.09 28.70
C PHE A 183 -24.19 40.03 29.68
N PRO A 184 -23.22 40.85 29.21
CA PRO A 184 -22.51 41.81 30.07
C PRO A 184 -23.42 42.90 30.69
N PHE A 185 -24.68 43.00 30.24
CA PHE A 185 -25.67 43.96 30.73
C PHE A 185 -26.16 43.67 32.17
N ILE A 186 -26.23 42.39 32.58
CA ILE A 186 -26.86 42.02 33.88
C ILE A 186 -25.86 42.08 35.06
N SER A 187 -24.56 42.00 34.80
CA SER A 187 -23.53 42.03 35.86
C SER A 187 -23.42 43.39 36.56
N ASN A 188 -23.80 44.48 35.90
CA ASN A 188 -23.74 45.82 36.49
C ASN A 188 -24.87 46.07 37.51
N PHE A 189 -25.94 45.27 37.52
CA PHE A 189 -27.07 45.45 38.43
C PHE A 189 -26.87 44.77 39.80
N LYS A 190 -25.86 43.89 39.95
CA LYS A 190 -25.62 43.11 41.18
C LYS A 190 -24.33 43.49 41.91
N SER A 191 -23.60 44.50 41.42
CA SER A 191 -22.27 44.89 41.89
C SER A 191 -22.24 46.09 42.85
N ASN A 192 -23.33 46.36 43.61
CA ASN A 192 -23.29 47.40 44.64
C ASN A 192 -23.22 46.90 46.09
N ASN A 193 -23.49 45.62 46.37
CA ASN A 193 -23.48 45.12 47.76
C ASN A 193 -22.74 43.78 47.88
N SER A 194 -21.40 43.82 48.02
CA SER A 194 -20.61 43.01 48.96
C SER A 194 -19.13 42.98 48.56
N THR A 195 -18.36 43.88 49.16
CA THR A 195 -16.92 43.76 49.33
C THR A 195 -16.61 42.66 50.35
N THR A 196 -16.43 41.41 49.89
CA THR A 196 -15.65 40.41 50.63
C THR A 196 -14.89 39.52 49.64
N PHE A 197 -13.57 39.63 49.73
CA PHE A 197 -12.58 38.75 49.13
C PHE A 197 -12.97 37.26 49.28
N ASN A 198 -13.10 36.58 48.14
CA ASN A 198 -12.57 35.24 47.92
C ASN A 198 -12.14 35.19 46.46
N SER A 199 -10.83 35.11 46.23
CA SER A 199 -10.16 35.02 44.94
C SER A 199 -10.37 33.65 44.28
N THR A 200 -11.62 33.23 44.13
CA THR A 200 -11.97 32.21 43.14
C THR A 200 -12.05 32.92 41.79
N LEU A 201 -11.26 32.49 40.80
CA LEU A 201 -11.46 32.90 39.41
C LEU A 201 -12.97 32.89 39.11
N PRO A 202 -13.52 33.90 38.42
CA PRO A 202 -14.93 33.87 38.07
C PRO A 202 -15.21 32.56 37.34
N SER A 203 -16.14 31.77 37.88
CA SER A 203 -16.50 30.41 37.42
C SER A 203 -16.79 30.31 35.92
N HIS A 204 -17.07 31.46 35.29
CA HIS A 204 -17.26 31.64 33.86
C HIS A 204 -16.00 31.32 33.03
N ILE A 205 -14.81 31.73 33.47
CA ILE A 205 -13.56 31.53 32.71
C ILE A 205 -13.14 30.05 32.73
N THR A 206 -13.42 29.36 33.84
CA THR A 206 -13.16 27.93 34.03
C THR A 206 -13.94 27.07 33.04
N ILE A 207 -15.22 27.41 32.82
CA ILE A 207 -16.12 26.69 31.93
C ILE A 207 -15.73 26.91 30.46
N ASP A 208 -15.33 28.13 30.10
CA ASP A 208 -14.86 28.45 28.75
C ASP A 208 -13.61 27.65 28.36
N ILE A 209 -12.64 27.51 29.27
CA ILE A 209 -11.41 26.72 29.05
C ILE A 209 -11.74 25.22 28.94
N ALA A 210 -12.62 24.72 29.83
CA ALA A 210 -13.05 23.33 29.81
C ALA A 210 -13.80 22.95 28.53
N LEU A 211 -14.58 23.86 27.95
CA LEU A 211 -15.26 23.68 26.66
C LEU A 211 -14.36 23.99 25.45
N GLY A 212 -13.29 24.77 25.63
CA GLY A 212 -12.32 25.11 24.61
C GLY A 212 -11.39 23.95 24.23
N LEU A 213 -10.86 23.21 25.23
CA LEU A 213 -9.99 22.04 24.97
C LEU A 213 -10.62 20.97 24.05
N PRO A 214 -11.86 20.47 24.29
CA PRO A 214 -12.52 19.51 23.40
C PRO A 214 -12.84 20.08 22.02
N MET A 215 -12.80 21.40 21.81
CA MET A 215 -12.99 22.00 20.49
C MET A 215 -11.89 21.60 19.50
N PHE A 216 -10.69 21.27 19.97
CA PHE A 216 -9.62 20.71 19.13
C PHE A 216 -9.97 19.34 18.54
N ALA A 217 -10.94 18.61 19.10
CA ALA A 217 -11.40 17.36 18.51
C ALA A 217 -11.84 17.55 17.05
N ARG A 218 -12.35 18.75 16.68
CA ARG A 218 -12.75 19.12 15.31
C ARG A 218 -11.63 19.02 14.27
N LEU A 219 -10.37 18.91 14.67
CA LEU A 219 -9.26 18.64 13.75
C LEU A 219 -9.43 17.33 12.97
N TYR A 220 -10.31 16.41 13.42
CA TYR A 220 -10.73 15.23 12.66
C TYR A 220 -11.29 15.59 11.26
N LEU A 221 -11.88 16.78 11.10
CA LEU A 221 -12.40 17.28 9.82
C LEU A 221 -11.28 17.47 8.78
N ILE A 222 -10.05 17.77 9.22
CA ILE A 222 -8.88 17.82 8.34
C ILE A 222 -8.57 16.42 7.80
N CYS A 223 -8.68 15.37 8.63
CA CYS A 223 -8.49 13.99 8.18
C CYS A 223 -9.54 13.59 7.15
N ARG A 224 -10.80 14.00 7.34
CA ARG A 224 -11.86 13.80 6.33
C ARG A 224 -11.56 14.58 5.05
N PHE A 225 -11.14 15.84 5.16
CA PHE A 225 -10.74 16.65 4.00
C PHE A 225 -9.59 16.00 3.22
N MET A 226 -8.56 15.50 3.91
CA MET A 226 -7.45 14.77 3.30
C MET A 226 -7.93 13.53 2.53
N LEU A 227 -8.85 12.76 3.11
CA LEU A 227 -9.45 11.59 2.47
C LEU A 227 -10.17 11.97 1.17
N PHE A 228 -10.99 13.02 1.21
CA PHE A 228 -11.73 13.50 0.04
C PHE A 228 -10.87 14.26 -0.97
N ASN A 229 -9.66 14.71 -0.64
CA ASN A 229 -8.75 15.31 -1.62
C ASN A 229 -7.84 14.26 -2.29
N SER A 230 -7.82 13.03 -1.78
CA SER A 230 -6.91 12.01 -2.30
C SER A 230 -7.35 11.51 -3.68
N TYR A 231 -6.43 11.57 -4.66
CA TYR A 231 -6.63 11.03 -6.01
C TYR A 231 -7.07 9.56 -6.00
N LEU A 232 -6.65 8.82 -4.97
CA LEU A 232 -6.86 7.39 -4.84
C LEU A 232 -8.34 7.04 -4.59
N VAL A 233 -9.10 7.94 -3.97
CA VAL A 233 -10.55 7.79 -3.77
C VAL A 233 -11.33 8.19 -5.02
N HIS A 234 -10.89 9.20 -5.76
CA HIS A 234 -11.64 9.74 -6.90
C HIS A 234 -11.44 8.99 -8.21
N ASN A 235 -10.26 8.39 -8.41
CA ASN A 235 -9.95 7.76 -9.68
C ASN A 235 -10.71 6.44 -9.84
N ALA A 236 -11.54 6.34 -10.87
CA ALA A 236 -12.26 5.11 -11.20
C ALA A 236 -11.31 3.92 -11.43
N PHE A 237 -10.11 4.19 -11.96
CA PHE A 237 -9.07 3.19 -12.15
C PHE A 237 -8.54 2.61 -10.83
N SER A 238 -8.27 3.45 -9.82
CA SER A 238 -7.79 2.95 -8.51
C SER A 238 -8.90 2.19 -7.77
N GLN A 239 -10.15 2.63 -7.87
CA GLN A 239 -11.30 1.89 -7.32
C GLN A 239 -11.45 0.51 -7.99
N SER A 240 -11.28 0.44 -9.31
CA SER A 240 -11.34 -0.82 -10.07
C SER A 240 -10.25 -1.80 -9.62
N ILE A 241 -8.99 -1.35 -9.57
CA ILE A 241 -7.87 -2.18 -9.08
C ILE A 241 -8.08 -2.62 -7.63
N GLY A 242 -8.59 -1.73 -6.77
CA GLY A 242 -8.94 -2.06 -5.39
C GLY A 242 -9.96 -3.19 -5.33
N SER A 243 -11.05 -3.08 -6.11
CA SER A 243 -12.09 -4.11 -6.17
C SER A 243 -11.60 -5.46 -6.71
N LEU A 244 -10.72 -5.45 -7.73
CA LEU A 244 -10.11 -6.66 -8.28
C LEU A 244 -9.26 -7.41 -7.25
N ASN A 245 -8.56 -6.65 -6.40
CA ASN A 245 -7.74 -7.20 -5.32
C ASN A 245 -8.52 -7.38 -4.00
N GLN A 246 -9.85 -7.16 -4.01
CA GLN A 246 -10.70 -7.19 -2.82
C GLN A 246 -10.24 -6.22 -1.70
N VAL A 247 -9.51 -5.16 -2.06
CA VAL A 247 -9.07 -4.11 -1.14
C VAL A 247 -10.01 -2.93 -1.27
N SER A 248 -10.80 -2.70 -0.21
CA SER A 248 -11.59 -1.50 -0.11
C SER A 248 -10.74 -0.28 0.25
N VAL A 249 -10.94 0.84 -0.45
CA VAL A 249 -10.23 2.10 -0.21
C VAL A 249 -10.78 2.77 1.06
N ASN A 250 -10.24 2.37 2.21
CA ASN A 250 -10.60 2.90 3.54
C ASN A 250 -9.67 4.02 3.99
N PHE A 251 -10.11 4.83 4.97
CA PHE A 251 -9.27 5.85 5.61
C PHE A 251 -7.93 5.28 6.11
N TYR A 252 -7.94 4.09 6.73
CA TYR A 252 -6.72 3.43 7.20
C TYR A 252 -5.76 3.09 6.05
N PHE A 253 -6.29 2.63 4.91
CA PHE A 253 -5.49 2.37 3.72
C PHE A 253 -4.85 3.66 3.20
N LEU A 254 -5.64 4.74 3.10
CA LEU A 254 -5.17 6.06 2.70
C LEU A 254 -4.09 6.59 3.62
N LEU A 255 -4.31 6.56 4.94
CA LEU A 255 -3.34 7.01 5.92
C LEU A 255 -2.02 6.23 5.79
N LYS A 256 -2.11 4.90 5.66
CA LYS A 256 -0.93 4.05 5.43
C LYS A 256 -0.21 4.43 4.14
N THR A 257 -0.93 4.70 3.05
CA THR A 257 -0.31 5.14 1.78
C THR A 257 0.36 6.51 1.89
N TYR A 258 -0.22 7.47 2.61
CA TYR A 258 0.39 8.79 2.82
C TYR A 258 1.67 8.70 3.66
N ILE A 259 1.63 7.95 4.76
CA ILE A 259 2.81 7.71 5.61
C ILE A 259 3.90 7.00 4.79
N GLN A 260 3.55 6.08 3.90
CA GLN A 260 4.54 5.37 3.07
C GLN A 260 5.13 6.24 1.95
N GLN A 261 4.34 7.11 1.31
CA GLN A 261 4.82 7.98 0.24
C GLN A 261 5.69 9.13 0.77
N TRP A 262 5.25 9.82 1.84
CA TRP A 262 5.91 11.01 2.37
C TRP A 262 6.08 10.97 3.89
N PRO A 263 6.81 9.97 4.44
CA PRO A 263 6.85 9.71 5.88
C PRO A 263 7.36 10.90 6.69
N THR A 264 8.42 11.55 6.23
CA THR A 264 9.06 12.68 6.93
C THR A 264 8.18 13.93 6.94
N ARG A 265 7.49 14.23 5.84
CA ARG A 265 6.59 15.39 5.76
C ARG A 265 5.36 15.18 6.64
N CYS A 266 4.75 14.00 6.59
CA CYS A 266 3.59 13.67 7.42
C CYS A 266 3.93 13.75 8.91
N LEU A 267 5.05 13.16 9.33
CA LEU A 267 5.50 13.19 10.72
C LEU A 267 5.83 14.61 11.18
N SER A 268 6.51 15.41 10.35
CA SER A 268 6.84 16.81 10.67
C SER A 268 5.59 17.66 10.88
N ILE A 269 4.61 17.58 9.97
CA ILE A 269 3.33 18.31 10.11
C ILE A 269 2.60 17.89 11.39
N PHE A 270 2.56 16.59 11.69
CA PHE A 270 1.93 16.08 12.91
C PHE A 270 2.62 16.61 14.18
N CYS A 271 3.95 16.60 14.25
CA CYS A 271 4.69 17.12 15.39
C CYS A 271 4.49 18.64 15.58
N ILE A 272 4.48 19.42 14.49
CA ILE A 272 4.26 20.88 14.57
C ILE A 272 2.83 21.18 15.05
N LEU A 273 1.83 20.47 14.54
CA LEU A 273 0.44 20.63 15.01
C LEU A 273 0.31 20.29 16.50
N LEU A 274 0.88 19.15 16.92
CA LEU A 274 0.90 18.77 18.33
C LEU A 274 1.61 19.81 19.21
N PHE A 275 2.73 20.35 18.76
CA PHE A 275 3.48 21.38 19.46
C PHE A 275 2.61 22.61 19.72
N ILE A 276 1.93 23.13 18.69
CA ILE A 276 1.08 24.32 18.81
C ILE A 276 -0.12 24.06 19.74
N ILE A 277 -0.84 22.96 19.52
CA ILE A 277 -2.05 22.61 20.29
C ILE A 277 -1.72 22.34 21.75
N SER A 278 -0.66 21.56 22.00
CA SER A 278 -0.28 21.14 23.34
C SER A 278 0.30 22.31 24.16
N SER A 279 1.12 23.16 23.54
CA SER A 279 1.66 24.36 24.20
C SER A 279 0.54 25.31 24.62
N TRP A 280 -0.44 25.54 23.71
CA TRP A 280 -1.61 26.34 24.05
C TRP A 280 -2.46 25.67 25.15
N SER A 281 -2.67 24.36 25.08
CA SER A 281 -3.48 23.61 26.06
C SER A 281 -2.86 23.60 27.46
N LEU A 282 -1.54 23.45 27.57
CA LEU A 282 -0.81 23.54 28.83
C LEU A 282 -0.98 24.92 29.48
N ARG A 283 -0.78 26.00 28.71
CA ARG A 283 -1.00 27.36 29.22
C ARG A 283 -2.46 27.62 29.60
N ALA A 284 -3.42 27.15 28.79
CA ALA A 284 -4.84 27.31 29.07
C ALA A 284 -5.26 26.61 30.38
N CYS A 285 -4.76 25.39 30.63
CA CYS A 285 -4.98 24.71 31.90
C CYS A 285 -4.26 25.40 33.08
N ASN A 286 -3.06 25.96 32.87
CA ASN A 286 -2.29 26.66 33.91
C ASN A 286 -3.00 27.89 34.45
N TYR A 287 -3.73 28.60 33.58
CA TYR A 287 -4.45 29.82 33.96
C TYR A 287 -5.44 29.61 35.11
N GLN A 288 -5.90 28.37 35.31
CA GLN A 288 -6.75 28.00 36.42
C GLN A 288 -6.05 28.03 37.79
N SER A 289 -4.72 28.01 37.81
CA SER A 289 -3.93 28.10 39.04
C SER A 289 -3.74 29.56 39.48
N THR A 290 -3.93 29.82 40.77
CA THR A 290 -3.89 31.16 41.37
C THR A 290 -2.47 31.61 41.76
N ILE A 291 -1.46 30.74 41.58
CA ILE A 291 -0.16 30.88 42.27
C ILE A 291 0.92 31.45 41.33
N GLN A 292 0.90 31.14 40.03
CA GLN A 292 1.85 31.68 39.03
C GLN A 292 1.33 31.42 37.61
N HIS A 293 1.26 32.46 36.78
CA HIS A 293 0.90 32.33 35.36
C HIS A 293 2.14 31.98 34.52
N ILE A 294 2.07 30.84 33.83
CA ILE A 294 3.10 30.38 32.89
C ILE A 294 3.02 31.18 31.59
N SER A 295 4.14 31.74 31.13
CA SER A 295 4.20 32.42 29.83
C SER A 295 4.05 31.42 28.67
N MET A 296 3.71 31.90 27.46
CA MET A 296 3.61 30.99 26.30
C MET A 296 4.95 30.29 25.99
N LEU A 297 6.06 30.98 26.21
CA LEU A 297 7.41 30.43 26.03
C LEU A 297 7.70 29.30 27.03
N ASP A 298 7.30 29.48 28.29
CA ASP A 298 7.46 28.46 29.33
C ASP A 298 6.59 27.22 29.05
N ALA A 299 5.38 27.41 28.52
CA ALA A 299 4.51 26.31 28.09
C ALA A 299 5.08 25.54 26.88
N MET A 300 5.68 26.26 25.92
CA MET A 300 6.40 25.66 24.79
C MET A 300 7.62 24.87 25.26
N TRP A 301 8.38 25.40 26.22
CA TRP A 301 9.52 24.72 26.84
C TRP A 301 9.07 23.44 27.58
N LEU A 302 8.04 23.54 28.42
CA LEU A 302 7.47 22.39 29.14
C LEU A 302 6.98 21.31 28.17
N PHE A 303 6.35 21.69 27.06
CA PHE A 303 5.98 20.73 26.00
C PHE A 303 7.21 20.02 25.43
N ILE A 304 8.24 20.75 25.02
CA ILE A 304 9.44 20.16 24.38
C ILE A 304 10.10 19.15 25.32
N VAL A 305 10.32 19.53 26.58
CA VAL A 305 10.97 18.70 27.59
C VAL A 305 10.14 17.45 27.92
N THR A 306 8.80 17.57 27.95
CA THR A 306 7.89 16.45 28.20
C THR A 306 7.78 15.52 26.99
N PHE A 307 7.63 16.08 25.79
CA PHE A 307 7.48 15.34 24.53
C PHE A 307 8.73 14.55 24.16
N THR A 308 9.91 15.12 24.42
CA THR A 308 11.21 14.45 24.25
C THR A 308 11.57 13.51 25.40
N THR A 309 10.69 13.38 26.40
CA THR A 309 10.90 12.53 27.60
C THR A 309 12.17 12.88 28.39
N VAL A 310 12.64 14.12 28.33
CA VAL A 310 13.84 14.59 29.05
C VAL A 310 13.51 14.88 30.52
N GLY A 311 12.45 15.66 30.77
CA GLY A 311 11.93 15.91 32.12
C GLY A 311 12.91 16.57 33.11
N TYR A 312 13.43 17.77 32.81
CA TYR A 312 14.35 18.47 33.72
C TYR A 312 13.77 18.78 35.10
N GLY A 313 12.45 19.00 35.20
CA GLY A 313 11.74 19.27 36.45
C GLY A 313 11.84 20.72 36.95
N ASP A 314 12.35 21.62 36.12
CA ASP A 314 12.37 23.07 36.33
C ASP A 314 10.96 23.69 36.27
N LEU A 315 10.13 23.22 35.33
CA LEU A 315 8.69 23.50 35.27
C LEU A 315 7.92 22.20 35.46
N THR A 316 6.89 22.22 36.31
CA THR A 316 6.05 21.04 36.59
C THR A 316 4.57 21.39 36.56
N PRO A 317 3.70 20.48 36.07
CA PRO A 317 2.25 20.73 36.01
C PRO A 317 1.64 20.74 37.41
N ALA A 318 1.07 21.89 37.80
CA ALA A 318 0.52 22.10 39.13
C ALA A 318 -0.93 21.57 39.23
N THR A 319 -1.73 21.81 38.21
CA THR A 319 -3.17 21.49 38.20
C THR A 319 -3.48 20.10 37.63
N TYR A 320 -4.63 19.53 38.00
CA TYR A 320 -5.09 18.26 37.42
C TYR A 320 -5.31 18.33 35.90
N CYS A 321 -5.77 19.48 35.39
CA CYS A 321 -5.92 19.74 33.95
C CYS A 321 -4.57 19.64 33.24
N GLU A 322 -3.55 20.36 33.71
CA GLU A 322 -2.21 20.30 33.12
C GLU A 322 -1.59 18.91 33.23
N ARG A 323 -1.77 18.21 34.35
CA ARG A 323 -1.26 16.83 34.52
C ARG A 323 -1.89 15.88 33.51
N SER A 324 -3.18 16.01 33.23
CA SER A 324 -3.86 15.20 32.21
C SER A 324 -3.32 15.48 30.81
N VAL A 325 -3.07 16.76 30.48
CA VAL A 325 -2.50 17.15 29.19
C VAL A 325 -1.05 16.68 29.07
N ALA A 326 -0.22 16.86 30.10
CA ALA A 326 1.18 16.44 30.14
C ALA A 326 1.33 14.91 30.00
N THR A 327 0.47 14.12 30.63
CA THR A 327 0.49 12.65 30.49
C THR A 327 0.12 12.20 29.08
N ILE A 328 -0.86 12.83 28.43
CA ILE A 328 -1.21 12.58 27.03
C ILE A 328 -0.04 12.95 26.11
N ILE A 329 0.61 14.11 26.33
CA ILE A 329 1.78 14.55 25.57
C ILE A 329 2.92 13.55 25.69
N ALA A 330 3.21 13.06 26.91
CA ALA A 330 4.26 12.06 27.12
C ALA A 330 3.99 10.76 26.37
N MET A 331 2.74 10.26 26.40
CA MET A 331 2.35 9.05 25.68
C MET A 331 2.47 9.21 24.16
N ILE A 332 2.00 10.35 23.63
CA ILE A 332 2.11 10.67 22.20
C ILE A 332 3.58 10.87 21.80
N GLY A 333 4.40 11.47 22.67
CA GLY A 333 5.84 11.64 22.48
C GLY A 333 6.54 10.31 22.24
N VAL A 334 6.34 9.32 23.12
CA VAL A 334 6.90 7.96 22.97
C VAL A 334 6.41 7.28 21.68
N LEU A 335 5.13 7.41 21.33
CA LEU A 335 4.61 6.86 20.08
C LEU A 335 5.24 7.52 18.84
N SER A 336 5.46 8.83 18.90
CA SER A 336 6.06 9.59 17.80
C SER A 336 7.54 9.27 17.60
N THR A 337 8.30 9.06 18.67
CA THR A 337 9.72 8.67 18.60
C THR A 337 9.87 7.26 18.02
N ALA A 338 8.98 6.33 18.39
CA ALA A 338 8.96 4.99 17.79
C ALA A 338 8.69 5.02 16.27
N LEU A 339 7.73 5.86 15.84
CA LEU A 339 7.46 6.07 14.41
C LEU A 339 8.64 6.72 13.69
N LEU A 340 9.28 7.72 14.31
CA LEU A 340 10.47 8.38 13.77
C LEU A 340 11.60 7.38 13.53
N ILE A 341 11.91 6.54 14.52
CA ILE A 341 12.95 5.50 14.42
C ILE A 341 12.64 4.53 13.27
N SER A 342 11.38 4.11 13.15
CA SER A 342 10.95 3.21 12.07
C SER A 342 11.15 3.82 10.68
N VAL A 343 10.79 5.11 10.53
CA VAL A 343 10.99 5.86 9.28
C VAL A 343 12.48 6.04 8.97
N LEU A 344 13.29 6.40 9.98
CA LEU A 344 14.73 6.57 9.83
C LEU A 344 15.40 5.26 9.41
N ALA A 345 15.03 4.14 10.03
CA ALA A 345 15.54 2.82 9.65
C ALA A 345 15.25 2.52 8.16
N GLN A 346 14.01 2.73 7.71
CA GLN A 346 13.64 2.50 6.31
C GLN A 346 14.38 3.42 5.33
N LYS A 347 14.68 4.67 5.73
CA LYS A 347 15.43 5.63 4.89
C LYS A 347 16.93 5.37 4.88
N LEU A 348 17.48 4.75 5.93
CA LEU A 348 18.88 4.35 5.99
C LEU A 348 19.15 3.02 5.28
N GLU A 349 18.11 2.21 5.04
CA GLU A 349 18.24 1.02 4.22
C GLU A 349 18.62 1.39 2.78
N LEU A 350 19.81 0.96 2.34
CA LEU A 350 20.23 1.12 0.95
C LEU A 350 19.21 0.49 0.00
N SER A 351 18.94 1.20 -1.09
CA SER A 351 18.09 0.72 -2.18
C SER A 351 18.70 -0.52 -2.84
N ARG A 352 17.89 -1.27 -3.60
CA ARG A 352 18.36 -2.50 -4.26
C ARG A 352 19.50 -2.24 -5.25
N SER A 353 19.44 -1.14 -6.00
CA SER A 353 20.48 -0.71 -6.93
C SER A 353 21.76 -0.29 -6.20
N GLU A 354 21.65 0.48 -5.11
CA GLU A 354 22.81 0.87 -4.30
C GLU A 354 23.48 -0.33 -3.63
N LYS A 355 22.69 -1.26 -3.08
CA LYS A 355 23.20 -2.54 -2.54
C LYS A 355 23.96 -3.34 -3.59
N TYR A 356 23.43 -3.40 -4.81
CA TYR A 356 24.10 -4.06 -5.92
C TYR A 356 25.46 -3.41 -6.24
N VAL A 357 25.49 -2.08 -6.39
CA VAL A 357 26.74 -1.35 -6.67
C VAL A 357 27.75 -1.53 -5.53
N HIS A 358 27.30 -1.42 -4.28
CA HIS A 358 28.14 -1.61 -3.09
C HIS A 358 28.77 -3.00 -3.08
N ASN A 359 27.96 -4.05 -3.27
CA ASN A 359 28.44 -5.42 -3.31
C ASN A 359 29.40 -5.68 -4.47
N PHE A 360 29.13 -5.09 -5.64
CA PHE A 360 30.01 -5.20 -6.80
C PHE A 360 31.39 -4.58 -6.54
N VAL A 361 31.42 -3.36 -5.99
CA VAL A 361 32.68 -2.68 -5.63
C VAL A 361 33.44 -3.47 -4.56
N LEU A 362 32.76 -3.98 -3.54
CA LEU A 362 33.37 -4.82 -2.51
C LEU A 362 33.98 -6.10 -3.11
N ASN A 363 33.29 -6.77 -4.04
CA ASN A 363 33.81 -7.96 -4.71
C ASN A 363 35.10 -7.68 -5.50
N ILE A 364 35.17 -6.54 -6.20
CA ILE A 364 36.39 -6.13 -6.90
C ILE A 364 37.53 -5.87 -5.91
N LYS A 365 37.25 -5.17 -4.80
CA LYS A 365 38.25 -4.87 -3.78
C LYS A 365 38.81 -6.16 -3.14
N LEU A 366 37.93 -7.06 -2.71
CA LEU A 366 38.35 -8.35 -2.13
C LEU A 366 39.14 -9.19 -3.13
N ALA A 367 38.74 -9.22 -4.41
CA ALA A 367 39.47 -9.94 -5.43
C ALA A 367 40.89 -9.37 -5.63
N LYS A 368 41.06 -8.04 -5.57
CA LYS A 368 42.35 -7.37 -5.66
C LYS A 368 43.23 -7.68 -4.44
N GLU A 369 42.69 -7.55 -3.23
CA GLU A 369 43.44 -7.86 -2.00
C GLU A 369 43.85 -9.33 -1.95
N ARG A 370 42.95 -10.25 -2.33
CA ARG A 370 43.26 -11.68 -2.42
C ARG A 370 44.41 -11.96 -3.38
N LYS A 371 44.45 -11.31 -4.56
CA LYS A 371 45.58 -11.42 -5.50
C LYS A 371 46.89 -10.92 -4.87
N ASN A 372 46.87 -9.79 -4.16
CA ASN A 372 48.05 -9.25 -3.47
C ASN A 372 48.55 -10.19 -2.37
N HIS A 373 47.65 -10.73 -1.54
CA HIS A 373 48.02 -11.69 -0.49
C HIS A 373 48.50 -13.03 -1.06
N ALA A 374 47.89 -13.52 -2.15
CA ALA A 374 48.39 -14.70 -2.85
C ALA A 374 49.81 -14.48 -3.40
N ALA A 375 50.10 -13.30 -3.96
CA ALA A 375 51.45 -12.92 -4.40
C ALA A 375 52.45 -12.89 -3.23
N ASN A 376 52.03 -12.38 -2.06
CA ASN A 376 52.85 -12.41 -0.84
C ASN A 376 53.12 -13.84 -0.35
N VAL A 377 52.13 -14.75 -0.41
CA VAL A 377 52.34 -16.17 -0.08
C VAL A 377 53.43 -16.76 -0.98
N VAL A 378 53.34 -16.58 -2.30
CA VAL A 378 54.36 -17.06 -3.24
C VAL A 378 55.72 -16.44 -2.95
N LYS A 379 55.78 -15.12 -2.73
CA LYS A 379 57.01 -14.39 -2.38
C LYS A 379 57.69 -14.97 -1.15
N PHE A 380 56.95 -15.24 -0.07
CA PHE A 380 57.53 -15.79 1.16
C PHE A 380 57.89 -17.27 1.04
N VAL A 381 57.12 -18.07 0.29
CA VAL A 381 57.49 -19.47 -0.03
C VAL A 381 58.82 -19.53 -0.79
N VAL A 382 58.97 -18.73 -1.84
CA VAL A 382 60.22 -18.66 -2.62
C VAL A 382 61.38 -18.17 -1.75
N LYS A 383 61.16 -17.13 -0.93
CA LYS A 383 62.17 -16.63 0.00
C LYS A 383 62.61 -17.70 1.00
N LEU A 384 61.68 -18.47 1.57
CA LEU A 384 61.98 -19.58 2.47
C LEU A 384 62.76 -20.70 1.77
N TRP A 385 62.39 -21.05 0.54
CA TRP A 385 63.10 -22.05 -0.26
C TRP A 385 64.55 -21.61 -0.57
N TYR A 386 64.74 -20.35 -0.98
CA TYR A 386 66.07 -19.79 -1.23
C TYR A 386 66.94 -19.78 0.05
N LEU A 387 66.38 -19.35 1.19
CA LEU A 387 67.09 -19.38 2.48
C LEU A 387 67.46 -20.80 2.92
N LYS A 388 66.59 -21.78 2.67
CA LYS A 388 66.85 -23.20 2.97
C LYS A 388 67.99 -23.78 2.12
N ARG A 389 68.08 -23.41 0.84
CA ARG A 389 69.18 -23.84 -0.06
C ARG A 389 70.55 -23.27 0.33
N LYS A 390 70.60 -22.12 1.01
CA LYS A 390 71.85 -21.45 1.38
C LYS A 390 72.53 -22.04 2.63
N HIS A 391 72.06 -23.19 3.14
CA HIS A 391 72.58 -23.92 4.31
C HIS A 391 72.90 -23.03 5.54
N ARG A 392 72.11 -21.98 5.78
CA ARG A 392 72.23 -21.19 7.02
C ARG A 392 71.46 -21.88 8.16
N PRO A 393 71.98 -21.91 9.40
CA PRO A 393 71.19 -22.34 10.56
C PRO A 393 69.94 -21.46 10.70
N ILE A 394 68.93 -21.92 11.45
CA ILE A 394 67.67 -21.19 11.67
C ILE A 394 67.99 -19.77 12.13
N SER A 395 67.90 -18.81 11.21
CA SER A 395 68.22 -17.41 11.44
C SER A 395 66.96 -16.63 11.79
N ASN A 396 67.11 -15.49 12.47
CA ASN A 396 65.98 -14.58 12.73
C ASN A 396 65.25 -14.16 11.45
N GLU A 397 65.95 -14.08 10.32
CA GLU A 397 65.35 -13.79 9.01
C GLU A 397 64.48 -14.93 8.49
N TYR A 398 64.88 -16.19 8.71
CA TYR A 398 64.09 -17.37 8.37
C TYR A 398 62.78 -17.40 9.18
N ILE A 399 62.89 -17.22 10.50
CA ILE A 399 61.73 -17.19 11.40
C ILE A 399 60.78 -16.05 11.02
N LYS A 400 61.32 -14.86 10.69
CA LYS A 400 60.50 -13.72 10.23
C LYS A 400 59.77 -14.05 8.93
N ALA A 401 60.47 -14.62 7.93
CA ALA A 401 59.84 -15.02 6.66
C ALA A 401 58.76 -16.11 6.85
N GLN A 402 58.98 -17.05 7.77
CA GLN A 402 58.01 -18.09 8.10
C GLN A 402 56.77 -17.51 8.80
N ARG A 403 56.94 -16.59 9.75
CA ARG A 403 55.83 -15.90 10.41
C ARG A 403 55.00 -15.09 9.40
N GLU A 404 55.65 -14.33 8.52
CA GLU A 404 54.94 -13.57 7.48
C GLU A 404 54.24 -14.47 6.45
N LEU A 405 54.82 -15.64 6.13
CA LEU A 405 54.15 -16.64 5.28
C LEU A 405 52.86 -17.12 5.94
N VAL A 406 52.92 -17.58 7.19
CA VAL A 406 51.74 -18.09 7.90
C VAL A 406 50.65 -17.02 8.01
N ARG A 407 51.03 -15.78 8.32
CA ARG A 407 50.08 -14.64 8.30
C ARG A 407 49.46 -14.46 6.92
N SER A 408 50.26 -14.46 5.85
CA SER A 408 49.76 -14.28 4.48
C SER A 408 48.80 -15.40 4.05
N ILE A 409 49.06 -16.64 4.46
CA ILE A 409 48.17 -17.78 4.22
C ILE A 409 46.85 -17.59 4.96
N HIS A 410 46.90 -17.24 6.25
CA HIS A 410 45.71 -16.99 7.06
C HIS A 410 44.86 -15.86 6.47
N PHE A 411 45.47 -14.72 6.14
CA PHE A 411 44.77 -13.59 5.52
C PHE A 411 44.14 -13.96 4.16
N ASN A 412 44.85 -14.72 3.33
CA ASN A 412 44.30 -15.17 2.05
C ASN A 412 43.08 -16.11 2.22
N GLN A 413 43.11 -16.98 3.24
CA GLN A 413 41.97 -17.84 3.57
C GLN A 413 40.78 -17.03 4.11
N GLN A 414 41.04 -16.04 4.97
CA GLN A 414 40.01 -15.13 5.48
C GLN A 414 39.35 -14.34 4.35
N LEU A 415 40.13 -13.73 3.47
CA LEU A 415 39.61 -13.00 2.29
C LEU A 415 38.79 -13.90 1.36
N LYS A 416 39.17 -15.17 1.22
CA LYS A 416 38.38 -16.16 0.45
C LYS A 416 37.03 -16.45 1.12
N GLN A 417 36.98 -16.56 2.44
CA GLN A 417 35.72 -16.75 3.18
C GLN A 417 34.83 -15.52 3.08
N ASP A 418 35.39 -14.31 3.22
CA ASP A 418 34.63 -13.07 3.12
C ASP A 418 34.09 -12.84 1.71
N GLN A 419 34.87 -13.18 0.68
CA GLN A 419 34.39 -13.18 -0.69
C GLN A 419 33.21 -14.15 -0.89
N LYS A 420 33.23 -15.32 -0.25
CA LYS A 420 32.13 -16.29 -0.32
C LYS A 420 30.87 -15.75 0.37
N LYS A 421 31.00 -15.18 1.58
CA LYS A 421 29.86 -14.56 2.30
C LYS A 421 29.22 -13.42 1.49
N LEU A 422 30.02 -12.60 0.81
CA LEU A 422 29.50 -11.56 -0.08
C LEU A 422 28.72 -12.15 -1.25
N ILE A 423 29.25 -13.18 -1.91
CA ILE A 423 28.54 -13.87 -2.99
C ILE A 423 27.22 -14.43 -2.45
N ASP A 424 27.25 -15.15 -1.33
CA ASP A 424 26.06 -15.73 -0.69
C ASP A 424 24.99 -14.67 -0.37
N SER A 425 25.38 -13.47 0.07
CA SER A 425 24.47 -12.35 0.30
C SER A 425 23.87 -11.74 -0.99
N CYS A 426 24.57 -11.87 -2.11
CA CYS A 426 24.12 -11.38 -3.42
C CYS A 426 23.13 -12.34 -4.09
N ILE A 427 23.13 -13.63 -3.73
CA ILE A 427 22.41 -14.71 -4.43
C ILE A 427 20.89 -14.44 -4.51
N GLY A 428 20.27 -13.74 -3.56
CA GLY A 428 18.80 -13.57 -3.54
C GLY A 428 18.14 -12.76 -4.69
N MET A 429 18.86 -11.91 -5.44
CA MET A 429 18.24 -11.03 -6.46
C MET A 429 18.62 -11.39 -7.91
N PRO A 430 19.89 -11.64 -8.26
CA PRO A 430 20.28 -12.05 -9.60
C PRO A 430 19.91 -13.51 -9.88
N GLU A 431 19.88 -14.38 -8.87
CA GLU A 431 19.56 -15.79 -9.06
C GLU A 431 18.08 -16.00 -9.39
N LEU A 432 17.15 -15.15 -8.95
CA LEU A 432 15.76 -15.19 -9.43
C LEU A 432 15.67 -14.87 -10.93
N ILE A 433 16.42 -13.88 -11.39
CA ILE A 433 16.45 -13.48 -12.80
C ILE A 433 17.14 -14.58 -13.64
N VAL A 434 18.21 -15.17 -13.12
CA VAL A 434 18.93 -16.29 -13.77
C VAL A 434 18.07 -17.55 -13.74
N MET A 435 17.42 -17.90 -12.64
CA MET A 435 16.49 -19.03 -12.56
C MET A 435 15.33 -18.88 -13.54
N GLN A 436 14.76 -17.68 -13.67
CA GLN A 436 13.69 -17.42 -14.64
C GLN A 436 14.22 -17.46 -16.08
N ARG A 437 15.43 -16.97 -16.34
CA ARG A 437 16.10 -17.06 -17.64
C ARG A 437 16.40 -18.51 -18.01
N ASP A 438 17.04 -19.27 -17.13
CA ASP A 438 17.36 -20.69 -17.31
C ASP A 438 16.10 -21.53 -17.48
N SER A 439 15.02 -21.20 -16.76
CA SER A 439 13.71 -21.84 -16.94
C SER A 439 13.13 -21.53 -18.33
N ASN A 440 13.23 -20.28 -18.79
CA ASN A 440 12.77 -19.89 -20.13
C ASN A 440 13.62 -20.53 -21.24
N ASP A 441 14.93 -20.63 -21.04
CA ASP A 441 15.84 -21.26 -21.98
C ASP A 441 15.61 -22.77 -22.05
N LYS A 442 15.37 -23.45 -20.91
CA LYS A 442 14.94 -24.86 -20.90
C LYS A 442 13.59 -25.08 -21.60
N ILE A 443 12.63 -24.17 -21.43
CA ILE A 443 11.34 -24.24 -22.15
C ILE A 443 11.55 -24.06 -23.65
N ARG A 444 12.40 -23.11 -24.05
CA ARG A 444 12.74 -22.84 -25.46
C ARG A 444 13.45 -24.02 -26.10
N GLU A 445 14.43 -24.59 -25.41
CA GLU A 445 15.20 -25.75 -25.87
C GLU A 445 14.31 -26.99 -25.96
N ASN A 446 13.44 -27.25 -24.97
CA ASN A 446 12.45 -28.32 -25.04
C ASN A 446 11.43 -28.10 -26.16
N THR A 447 10.93 -26.88 -26.38
CA THR A 447 9.96 -26.63 -27.46
C THR A 447 10.59 -26.75 -28.86
N GLN A 448 11.85 -26.34 -29.05
CA GLN A 448 12.55 -26.46 -30.33
C GLN A 448 12.99 -27.90 -30.61
N THR A 449 13.56 -28.61 -29.63
CA THR A 449 14.04 -29.99 -29.80
C THR A 449 12.90 -31.00 -29.94
N LEU A 450 11.79 -30.81 -29.21
CA LEU A 450 10.65 -31.72 -29.31
C LEU A 450 9.80 -31.51 -30.55
N SER A 451 9.64 -30.27 -31.04
CA SER A 451 8.78 -30.01 -32.20
C SER A 451 9.41 -30.49 -33.50
N ILE A 452 10.70 -30.24 -33.74
CA ILE A 452 11.32 -30.56 -35.03
C ILE A 452 11.67 -32.04 -35.09
N MET A 453 12.34 -32.59 -34.07
CA MET A 453 12.91 -33.93 -34.15
C MET A 453 11.83 -35.04 -34.06
N LYS A 454 10.76 -34.83 -33.28
CA LYS A 454 9.64 -35.78 -33.20
C LYS A 454 8.68 -35.68 -34.38
N VAL A 455 8.45 -34.49 -34.96
CA VAL A 455 7.66 -34.33 -36.20
C VAL A 455 8.40 -34.94 -37.38
N VAL A 456 9.72 -34.73 -37.50
CA VAL A 456 10.56 -35.37 -38.52
C VAL A 456 10.57 -36.90 -38.35
N LYS A 457 10.66 -37.42 -37.11
CA LYS A 457 10.59 -38.86 -36.84
C LYS A 457 9.21 -39.46 -37.14
N LEU A 458 8.12 -38.75 -36.82
CA LEU A 458 6.75 -39.17 -37.18
C LEU A 458 6.52 -39.14 -38.69
N TRP A 459 7.06 -38.13 -39.39
CA TRP A 459 7.03 -38.02 -40.84
C TRP A 459 7.81 -39.16 -41.52
N TYR A 460 9.02 -39.46 -41.01
CA TYR A 460 9.83 -40.59 -41.48
C TYR A 460 9.14 -41.95 -41.26
N LEU A 461 8.51 -42.16 -40.10
CA LEU A 461 7.80 -43.40 -39.78
C LEU A 461 6.49 -43.55 -40.60
N LYS A 462 5.77 -42.46 -40.88
CA LYS A 462 4.58 -42.45 -41.76
C LYS A 462 4.93 -42.81 -43.21
N ARG A 463 6.13 -42.45 -43.69
CA ARG A 463 6.60 -42.71 -45.06
C ARG A 463 7.03 -44.16 -45.33
N LYS A 464 7.26 -45.00 -44.32
CA LYS A 464 7.82 -46.35 -44.48
C LYS A 464 6.80 -47.47 -44.77
N HIS A 465 5.56 -47.16 -45.18
CA HIS A 465 4.51 -48.13 -45.53
C HIS A 465 4.48 -49.41 -44.67
N ARG A 466 4.36 -49.27 -43.35
CA ARG A 466 3.96 -50.40 -42.48
C ARG A 466 2.59 -50.10 -41.88
N PRO A 467 1.71 -51.11 -41.70
CA PRO A 467 0.48 -50.92 -40.95
C PRO A 467 0.86 -50.37 -39.57
N ILE A 468 0.08 -49.38 -39.10
CA ILE A 468 0.30 -48.56 -37.89
C ILE A 468 1.06 -49.37 -36.82
N SER A 469 2.38 -49.20 -36.76
CA SER A 469 3.21 -50.00 -35.85
C SER A 469 3.04 -49.49 -34.42
N ASN A 470 3.19 -50.38 -33.44
CA ASN A 470 3.21 -49.99 -32.02
C ASN A 470 4.25 -48.88 -31.73
N GLU A 471 5.29 -48.76 -32.55
CA GLU A 471 6.29 -47.68 -32.47
C GLU A 471 5.73 -46.31 -32.87
N TYR A 472 4.84 -46.23 -33.87
CA TYR A 472 4.18 -44.98 -34.27
C TYR A 472 3.25 -44.48 -33.15
N ILE A 473 2.42 -45.38 -32.58
CA ILE A 473 1.53 -45.06 -31.45
C ILE A 473 2.35 -44.67 -30.20
N LYS A 474 3.49 -45.34 -29.95
CA LYS A 474 4.41 -45.00 -28.85
C LYS A 474 5.02 -43.61 -29.04
N ALA A 475 5.49 -43.28 -30.24
CA ALA A 475 6.02 -41.96 -30.57
C ALA A 475 4.95 -40.85 -30.45
N GLN A 476 3.71 -41.12 -30.85
CA GLN A 476 2.59 -40.19 -30.72
C GLN A 476 2.19 -39.98 -29.24
N ARG A 477 2.16 -41.05 -28.41
CA ARG A 477 1.95 -40.92 -26.96
C ARG A 477 3.07 -40.16 -26.26
N GLU A 478 4.31 -40.36 -26.67
CA GLU A 478 5.46 -39.61 -26.14
C GLU A 478 5.43 -38.13 -26.56
N LEU A 479 4.90 -37.81 -27.74
CA LEU A 479 4.65 -36.43 -28.15
C LEU A 479 3.57 -35.78 -27.28
N VAL A 480 2.42 -36.44 -27.10
CA VAL A 480 1.31 -35.93 -26.28
C VAL A 480 1.71 -35.75 -24.82
N ARG A 481 2.43 -36.72 -24.21
CA ARG A 481 2.95 -36.58 -22.84
C ARG A 481 3.86 -35.36 -22.69
N SER A 482 4.70 -35.11 -23.70
CA SER A 482 5.62 -33.98 -23.65
C SER A 482 4.96 -32.62 -23.89
N ILE A 483 3.86 -32.58 -24.64
CA ILE A 483 3.00 -31.38 -24.77
C ILE A 483 2.31 -31.10 -23.43
N HIS A 484 1.75 -32.15 -22.81
CA HIS A 484 1.07 -32.03 -21.51
C HIS A 484 2.04 -31.60 -20.39
N PHE A 485 3.26 -32.15 -20.38
CA PHE A 485 4.31 -31.76 -19.45
C PHE A 485 4.73 -30.29 -19.63
N ASN A 486 4.89 -29.82 -20.88
CA ASN A 486 5.16 -28.41 -21.16
C ASN A 486 4.00 -27.48 -20.77
N GLN A 487 2.75 -27.93 -20.92
CA GLN A 487 1.58 -27.16 -20.46
C GLN A 487 1.53 -27.07 -18.93
N GLN A 488 1.92 -28.13 -18.23
CA GLN A 488 1.97 -28.18 -16.77
C GLN A 488 3.08 -27.28 -16.21
N LEU A 489 4.27 -27.30 -16.80
CA LEU A 489 5.35 -26.35 -16.47
C LEU A 489 4.93 -24.88 -16.66
N LYS A 490 4.16 -24.58 -17.72
CA LYS A 490 3.60 -23.23 -17.93
C LYS A 490 2.58 -22.83 -16.84
N GLN A 491 1.76 -23.76 -16.38
CA GLN A 491 0.80 -23.50 -15.29
C GLN A 491 1.51 -23.30 -13.95
N ASP A 492 2.56 -24.06 -13.68
CA ASP A 492 3.33 -23.94 -12.43
C ASP A 492 4.16 -22.64 -12.40
N GLN A 493 4.70 -22.20 -13.54
CA GLN A 493 5.28 -20.86 -13.66
C GLN A 493 4.24 -19.75 -13.38
N LYS A 494 3.02 -19.87 -13.92
CA LYS A 494 1.97 -18.89 -13.66
C LYS A 494 1.66 -18.76 -12.16
N LYS A 495 1.59 -19.90 -11.44
CA LYS A 495 1.38 -19.91 -9.97
C LYS A 495 2.53 -19.27 -9.19
N LEU A 496 3.79 -19.51 -9.60
CA LEU A 496 4.98 -18.90 -8.98
C LEU A 496 5.07 -17.39 -9.23
N ILE A 497 4.59 -16.92 -10.38
CA ILE A 497 4.56 -15.50 -10.75
C ILE A 497 3.40 -14.78 -10.06
N ASP A 498 2.24 -15.41 -9.94
CA ASP A 498 1.10 -14.90 -9.17
C ASP A 498 1.46 -14.76 -7.67
N SER A 499 2.48 -15.49 -7.18
CA SER A 499 3.07 -15.32 -5.85
C SER A 499 4.05 -14.14 -5.73
N CYS A 500 4.51 -13.55 -6.84
CA CYS A 500 5.59 -12.54 -6.89
C CYS A 500 5.08 -11.12 -7.18
N ILE A 501 3.86 -10.77 -6.75
CA ILE A 501 3.19 -9.48 -6.99
C ILE A 501 4.13 -8.29 -6.67
N GLY A 502 4.52 -7.51 -7.69
CA GLY A 502 5.16 -6.20 -7.46
C GLY A 502 6.22 -5.68 -8.45
N MET A 503 6.55 -6.37 -9.55
CA MET A 503 7.61 -5.92 -10.48
C MET A 503 7.05 -5.50 -11.87
N PRO A 504 6.86 -4.19 -12.14
CA PRO A 504 6.33 -3.69 -13.42
C PRO A 504 7.22 -4.03 -14.63
N GLU A 505 8.54 -4.08 -14.45
CA GLU A 505 9.50 -4.42 -15.52
C GLU A 505 9.39 -5.88 -15.97
N LEU A 506 8.92 -6.77 -15.09
CA LEU A 506 8.67 -8.18 -15.41
C LEU A 506 7.46 -8.35 -16.34
N ILE A 507 6.45 -7.47 -16.23
CA ILE A 507 5.25 -7.49 -17.09
C ILE A 507 5.61 -7.09 -18.52
N VAL A 508 6.50 -6.11 -18.70
CA VAL A 508 6.95 -5.66 -20.04
C VAL A 508 7.79 -6.75 -20.71
N MET A 509 8.75 -7.35 -20.00
CA MET A 509 9.52 -8.49 -20.54
C MET A 509 8.66 -9.72 -20.83
N GLN A 510 7.58 -9.92 -20.07
CA GLN A 510 6.60 -10.99 -20.30
C GLN A 510 5.74 -10.75 -21.55
N ARG A 511 5.44 -9.49 -21.89
CA ARG A 511 4.71 -9.14 -23.12
C ARG A 511 5.53 -9.47 -24.36
N ASP A 512 6.79 -9.02 -24.40
CA ASP A 512 7.71 -9.27 -25.51
C ASP A 512 8.01 -10.77 -25.71
N SER A 513 8.12 -11.51 -24.61
CA SER A 513 8.28 -12.97 -24.62
C SER A 513 7.04 -13.68 -25.19
N ASN A 514 5.84 -13.32 -24.72
CA ASN A 514 4.59 -13.92 -25.19
C ASN A 514 4.30 -13.57 -26.66
N ASP A 515 4.64 -12.36 -27.10
CA ASP A 515 4.48 -11.95 -28.50
C ASP A 515 5.41 -12.75 -29.43
N LYS A 516 6.68 -12.97 -29.03
CA LYS A 516 7.61 -13.87 -29.75
C LYS A 516 7.15 -15.32 -29.78
N ILE A 517 6.55 -15.81 -28.69
CA ILE A 517 5.99 -17.17 -28.65
C ILE A 517 4.79 -17.26 -29.61
N ARG A 518 3.92 -16.25 -29.64
CA ARG A 518 2.75 -16.20 -30.53
C ARG A 518 3.16 -16.17 -31.99
N GLU A 519 4.19 -15.40 -32.32
CA GLU A 519 4.79 -15.33 -33.65
C GLU A 519 5.38 -16.70 -34.08
N ASN A 520 6.13 -17.35 -33.20
CA ASN A 520 6.64 -18.71 -33.44
C ASN A 520 5.54 -19.77 -33.58
N THR A 521 4.40 -19.59 -32.88
CA THR A 521 3.25 -20.49 -33.00
C THR A 521 2.54 -20.31 -34.35
N GLN A 522 2.46 -19.06 -34.83
CA GLN A 522 1.94 -18.75 -36.16
C GLN A 522 2.84 -19.31 -37.27
N THR A 523 4.17 -19.19 -37.18
CA THR A 523 5.08 -19.77 -38.19
C THR A 523 4.99 -21.30 -38.24
N LEU A 524 4.82 -21.96 -37.10
CA LEU A 524 4.52 -23.40 -37.01
C LEU A 524 3.20 -23.78 -37.68
N SER A 525 2.15 -22.96 -37.53
CA SER A 525 0.87 -23.18 -38.21
C SER A 525 0.98 -23.04 -39.75
N ILE A 526 1.76 -22.07 -40.23
CA ILE A 526 2.04 -21.87 -41.66
C ILE A 526 2.84 -23.04 -42.23
N MET A 527 3.84 -23.54 -41.49
CA MET A 527 4.59 -24.73 -41.89
C MET A 527 3.70 -25.96 -41.95
N LYS A 528 2.76 -26.13 -41.02
CA LYS A 528 1.77 -27.22 -41.05
C LYS A 528 0.94 -27.20 -42.33
N VAL A 529 0.39 -26.05 -42.71
CA VAL A 529 -0.39 -25.89 -43.96
C VAL A 529 0.46 -26.21 -45.21
N LYS A 530 1.74 -25.82 -45.22
CA LYS A 530 2.64 -26.17 -46.33
C LYS A 530 2.92 -27.67 -46.42
N VAL A 531 3.06 -28.34 -45.27
CA VAL A 531 3.24 -29.79 -45.21
C VAL A 531 1.98 -30.50 -45.70
N ASP A 532 0.78 -30.07 -45.28
CA ASP A 532 -0.49 -30.65 -45.72
C ASP A 532 -0.66 -30.54 -47.26
N LYS A 533 -0.27 -29.40 -47.86
CA LYS A 533 -0.30 -29.19 -49.31
C LYS A 533 0.71 -30.06 -50.08
N ILE A 534 1.80 -30.46 -49.43
CA ILE A 534 2.78 -31.41 -50.00
C ILE A 534 2.24 -32.83 -49.88
N GLU A 535 1.55 -33.19 -48.78
CA GLU A 535 0.88 -34.49 -48.63
C GLU A 535 -0.18 -34.71 -49.72
N GLU A 536 -0.98 -33.69 -50.04
CA GLU A 536 -1.98 -33.75 -51.12
C GLU A 536 -1.34 -34.02 -52.49
N LYS A 537 -0.23 -33.35 -52.82
CA LYS A 537 0.51 -33.57 -54.07
C LYS A 537 1.11 -34.97 -54.15
N LEU A 538 1.60 -35.50 -53.04
CA LEU A 538 2.17 -36.85 -53.00
C LEU A 538 1.10 -37.94 -53.18
N GLY A 539 -0.08 -37.78 -52.56
CA GLY A 539 -1.20 -38.71 -52.74
C GLY A 539 -1.66 -38.80 -54.20
N ASN A 540 -1.64 -37.69 -54.93
CA ASN A 540 -1.94 -37.69 -56.36
C ASN A 540 -0.88 -38.44 -57.19
N MET A 541 0.39 -38.43 -56.76
CA MET A 541 1.46 -39.19 -57.42
C MET A 541 1.35 -40.69 -57.16
N ASP A 542 1.00 -41.10 -55.94
CA ASP A 542 0.80 -42.52 -55.61
C ASP A 542 -0.37 -43.13 -56.41
N HIS A 543 -1.47 -42.38 -56.56
CA HIS A 543 -2.58 -42.79 -57.44
C HIS A 543 -2.15 -42.97 -58.91
N ALA A 544 -1.30 -42.08 -59.42
CA ALA A 544 -0.75 -42.21 -60.77
C ALA A 544 0.14 -43.45 -60.91
N MET A 545 0.95 -43.76 -59.89
CA MET A 545 1.86 -44.90 -59.90
C MET A 545 1.12 -46.25 -59.83
N ILE A 546 0.04 -46.32 -59.05
CA ILE A 546 -0.85 -47.49 -59.03
C ILE A 546 -1.53 -47.70 -60.39
N ASN A 547 -1.96 -46.61 -61.05
CA ASN A 547 -2.52 -46.70 -62.39
C ASN A 547 -1.50 -47.21 -63.42
N ILE A 548 -0.23 -46.79 -63.30
CA ILE A 548 0.87 -47.27 -64.13
C ILE A 548 1.15 -48.76 -63.85
N GLN A 549 1.16 -49.21 -62.60
CA GLN A 549 1.33 -50.63 -62.27
C GLN A 549 0.19 -51.49 -62.81
N ASN A 550 -1.06 -51.02 -62.71
CA ASN A 550 -2.21 -51.75 -63.22
C ASN A 550 -2.21 -51.84 -64.75
N THR A 551 -1.78 -50.77 -65.45
CA THR A 551 -1.60 -50.80 -66.91
C THR A 551 -0.44 -51.71 -67.33
N LEU A 552 0.67 -51.72 -66.60
CA LEU A 552 1.78 -52.65 -66.82
C LEU A 552 1.37 -54.11 -66.63
N HIS A 553 0.59 -54.41 -65.59
CA HIS A 553 0.06 -55.75 -65.35
C HIS A 553 -0.90 -56.22 -66.46
N LEU A 554 -1.73 -55.31 -66.98
CA LEU A 554 -2.61 -55.60 -68.12
C LEU A 554 -1.82 -55.85 -69.41
N VAL A 555 -0.74 -55.09 -69.66
CA VAL A 555 0.15 -55.30 -70.82
C VAL A 555 0.89 -56.63 -70.70
N LEU A 556 1.45 -56.94 -69.53
CA LEU A 556 2.15 -58.21 -69.27
C LEU A 556 1.23 -59.44 -69.43
N ASN A 557 -0.02 -59.36 -68.96
CA ASN A 557 -1.00 -60.43 -69.15
C ASN A 557 -1.43 -60.61 -70.62
N LYS A 558 -1.33 -59.55 -71.43
CA LYS A 558 -1.66 -59.59 -72.87
C LYS A 558 -0.52 -60.13 -73.73
N ILE A 559 0.72 -60.07 -73.24
CA ILE A 559 1.92 -60.67 -73.85
C ILE A 559 2.05 -62.16 -73.48
N SER A 560 1.46 -62.56 -72.34
CA SER A 560 1.44 -63.94 -71.84
C SER A 560 0.37 -64.86 -72.49
N LYS A 561 -0.55 -64.30 -73.28
CA LYS A 561 -1.55 -65.04 -74.08
C LYS A 561 -1.18 -64.91 -75.55
#